data_AF-A0A6I5CWN7-F1
#
_entry.id   AF-A0A6I5CWN7-F1
#
_cell.length_a   1.000
_cell.length_b   1.000
_cell.length_c   1.000
_cell.angle_alpha   90.00
_cell.angle_beta   90.00
_cell.angle_gamma   90.00
#
_symmetry.space_group_name_H-M   'P 1'
#
loop_
_entity.id
_entity.type
_entity.pdbx_description
1 polymer ?
#
loop_
_entity_poly.entity_id
_entity_poly.type
_entity_poly.pdbx_seq_one_letter_code
_entity_poly.pdbx_strand_id
1 'polypeptide(L)'
;PVAEAAGPDAAPRTLLPLLPLALAALAHRREGRPPEIESDYLPYGPVTGFEREGPRVGPYGQDVRSGTRAEPPTGPAAGPVRFARPELPGGTRPDRETWLREQVRDALDPDPADPYATWELSRALHHLELLVTGQARRAADPGEAMADDVLLGSRCGATVFRAALAEPGTEVEAELGGRTVRYAAWKADDGPDARTWQLAVNLALISGRPDDLAPLLAAGPPEERYGDTPLTGYRRALHAQLSDADPRPALDAALRRCAAIRSSAFLPPPLVLLSQFTGGDEESFNLALLDALETHRDHFSVGDRAESPDATLSLDVLALACHARRRGWEIRVESPYLPPRLLRPARPLQSP
;
A
#
# COMPACT_ATOMS: atom_id res chain seq x y z
N PRO A 1 30.02 -8.31 -43.65
CA PRO A 1 30.82 -7.10 -43.35
C PRO A 1 30.26 -5.89 -44.11
N VAL A 2 29.46 -5.08 -43.42
CA VAL A 2 29.12 -3.72 -43.89
C VAL A 2 29.52 -2.80 -42.74
N ALA A 3 30.75 -2.31 -42.82
CA ALA A 3 31.21 -1.19 -42.00
C ALA A 3 31.22 0.02 -42.93
N GLU A 4 30.25 0.92 -42.76
CA GLU A 4 30.26 2.21 -43.43
C GLU A 4 30.13 3.34 -42.41
N ALA A 5 31.24 4.08 -42.30
CA ALA A 5 31.43 5.47 -41.91
C ALA A 5 30.46 6.08 -40.87
N ALA A 6 30.91 6.14 -39.60
CA ALA A 6 30.45 7.18 -38.68
C ALA A 6 31.22 8.48 -38.97
N GLY A 7 30.53 9.48 -39.55
CA GLY A 7 31.05 10.85 -39.66
C GLY A 7 31.05 11.58 -38.31
N PRO A 8 31.86 12.65 -38.15
CA PRO A 8 32.09 13.35 -36.88
C PRO A 8 30.87 14.12 -36.32
N ASP A 9 29.71 14.07 -36.98
CA ASP A 9 28.46 14.77 -36.62
C ASP A 9 27.27 13.83 -36.30
N ALA A 10 27.53 12.56 -35.99
CA ALA A 10 26.47 11.64 -35.54
C ALA A 10 25.92 12.07 -34.18
N ALA A 11 24.86 12.90 -34.19
CA ALA A 11 24.14 13.31 -32.99
C ALA A 11 23.70 12.05 -32.20
N PRO A 12 23.78 12.02 -30.85
CA PRO A 12 23.53 10.82 -30.02
C PRO A 12 22.18 10.12 -30.30
N ARG A 13 21.21 10.86 -30.84
CA ARG A 13 19.91 10.38 -31.32
C ARG A 13 19.96 9.34 -32.45
N THR A 14 21.10 9.15 -33.13
CA THR A 14 21.24 8.15 -34.21
C THR A 14 21.90 6.84 -33.77
N LEU A 15 22.30 6.72 -32.49
CA LEU A 15 23.00 5.53 -31.98
C LEU A 15 22.06 4.40 -31.54
N LEU A 16 20.81 4.74 -31.20
CA LEU A 16 19.79 3.76 -30.80
C LEU A 16 18.58 3.87 -31.71
N PRO A 17 18.18 2.79 -32.41
CA PRO A 17 16.97 2.78 -33.22
C PRO A 17 15.73 2.65 -32.31
N LEU A 18 15.36 3.76 -31.65
CA LEU A 18 14.30 3.78 -30.62
C LEU A 18 12.95 3.25 -31.14
N LEU A 19 12.60 3.55 -32.39
CA LEU A 19 11.35 3.07 -32.99
C LEU A 19 11.39 1.55 -33.26
N PRO A 20 12.39 0.99 -33.95
CA PRO A 20 12.57 -0.47 -34.04
C PRO A 20 12.62 -1.17 -32.68
N LEU A 21 13.33 -0.60 -31.69
CA LEU A 21 13.36 -1.11 -30.32
C LEU A 21 11.98 -1.15 -29.67
N ALA A 22 11.21 -0.05 -29.76
CA ALA A 22 9.87 0.04 -29.19
C ALA A 22 8.91 -0.95 -29.86
N LEU A 23 8.99 -1.12 -31.18
CA LEU A 23 8.15 -2.06 -31.93
C LEU A 23 8.52 -3.52 -31.65
N ALA A 24 9.82 -3.84 -31.56
CA ALA A 24 10.29 -5.16 -31.17
C ALA A 24 9.88 -5.49 -29.72
N ALA A 25 9.99 -4.53 -28.80
CA ALA A 25 9.54 -4.68 -27.42
C ALA A 25 8.02 -4.88 -27.33
N LEU A 26 7.24 -4.14 -28.12
CA LEU A 26 5.80 -4.32 -28.21
C LEU A 26 5.44 -5.73 -28.73
N ALA A 27 6.04 -6.14 -29.84
CA ALA A 27 5.80 -7.46 -30.44
C ALA A 27 6.16 -8.61 -29.49
N HIS A 28 7.30 -8.52 -28.81
CA HIS A 28 7.71 -9.54 -27.85
C HIS A 28 6.82 -9.55 -26.60
N ARG A 29 6.67 -8.40 -25.92
CA ARG A 29 6.08 -8.35 -24.58
C ARG A 29 4.54 -8.39 -24.60
N ARG A 30 3.92 -7.82 -25.63
CA ARG A 30 2.46 -7.76 -25.74
C ARG A 30 1.88 -8.89 -26.58
N GLU A 31 2.52 -9.20 -27.71
CA GLU A 31 2.02 -10.19 -28.67
C GLU A 31 2.68 -11.57 -28.52
N GLY A 32 3.65 -11.72 -27.62
CA GLY A 32 4.35 -12.98 -27.37
C GLY A 32 5.23 -13.45 -28.52
N ARG A 33 5.62 -12.55 -29.43
CA ARG A 33 6.39 -12.86 -30.64
C ARG A 33 7.86 -12.49 -30.43
N PRO A 34 8.77 -13.46 -30.19
CA PRO A 34 10.17 -13.14 -30.05
C PRO A 34 10.76 -12.60 -31.35
N PRO A 35 11.75 -11.70 -31.27
CA PRO A 35 12.49 -11.30 -32.46
C PRO A 35 13.22 -12.52 -33.01
N GLU A 36 13.02 -12.82 -34.28
CA GLU A 36 13.70 -13.93 -34.98
C GLU A 36 15.11 -13.53 -35.47
N ILE A 37 15.53 -12.28 -35.19
CA ILE A 37 16.78 -11.69 -35.67
C ILE A 37 17.61 -11.28 -34.45
N GLU A 38 18.81 -11.85 -34.34
CA GLU A 38 19.83 -11.38 -33.40
C GLU A 38 20.55 -10.17 -34.02
N SER A 39 20.51 -9.03 -33.32
CA SER A 39 21.16 -7.80 -33.74
C SER A 39 21.62 -7.00 -32.53
N ASP A 40 22.83 -6.44 -32.60
CA ASP A 40 23.35 -5.51 -31.58
C ASP A 40 22.52 -4.22 -31.47
N TYR A 41 21.69 -3.93 -32.47
CA TYR A 41 20.73 -2.84 -32.49
C TYR A 41 19.37 -3.20 -31.84
N LEU A 42 19.17 -4.47 -31.48
CA LEU A 42 18.03 -5.00 -30.73
C LEU A 42 18.54 -5.71 -29.46
N PRO A 43 19.22 -5.00 -28.54
CA PRO A 43 19.69 -5.56 -27.29
C PRO A 43 18.57 -6.28 -26.55
N TYR A 44 18.87 -7.49 -26.07
CA TYR A 44 17.92 -8.41 -25.46
C TYR A 44 17.07 -7.71 -24.38
N GLY A 45 17.68 -7.14 -23.34
CA GLY A 45 16.94 -6.52 -22.22
C GLY A 45 15.93 -5.44 -22.63
N PRO A 46 16.30 -4.42 -23.41
CA PRO A 46 15.36 -3.43 -23.94
C PRO A 46 14.21 -4.01 -24.79
N VAL A 47 14.39 -5.15 -25.43
CA VAL A 47 13.37 -5.79 -26.27
C VAL A 47 12.53 -6.78 -25.46
N THR A 48 13.14 -7.77 -24.84
CA THR A 48 12.47 -8.84 -24.09
C THR A 48 11.97 -8.40 -22.73
N GLY A 49 12.61 -7.38 -22.16
CA GLY A 49 12.49 -7.02 -20.75
C GLY A 49 13.80 -7.36 -20.05
N PHE A 50 14.21 -6.52 -19.10
CA PHE A 50 15.21 -6.98 -18.14
C PHE A 50 14.54 -8.07 -17.31
N GLU A 51 15.06 -9.29 -17.36
CA GLU A 51 14.64 -10.36 -16.46
C GLU A 51 14.75 -9.82 -15.04
N ARG A 52 13.62 -9.54 -14.43
CA ARG A 52 13.57 -9.34 -13.00
C ARG A 52 13.68 -10.72 -12.41
N GLU A 53 14.63 -10.91 -11.50
CA GLU A 53 14.53 -11.99 -10.55
C GLU A 53 13.10 -11.89 -9.96
N GLY A 54 12.23 -12.86 -10.27
CA GLY A 54 10.89 -12.97 -9.69
C GLY A 54 10.90 -13.03 -8.15
N PRO A 55 9.75 -13.24 -7.49
CA PRO A 55 9.66 -13.08 -6.05
C PRO A 55 10.57 -14.06 -5.31
N ARG A 56 11.11 -13.64 -4.15
CA ARG A 56 11.89 -14.48 -3.23
C ARG A 56 11.06 -15.64 -2.70
N VAL A 57 9.75 -15.43 -2.56
CA VAL A 57 8.80 -16.46 -2.13
C VAL A 57 7.46 -16.33 -2.86
N GLY A 58 6.92 -17.46 -3.30
CA GLY A 58 5.57 -17.59 -3.83
C GLY A 58 4.51 -17.66 -2.72
N PRO A 59 3.21 -17.72 -3.07
CA PRO A 59 2.13 -17.80 -2.09
C PRO A 59 2.30 -18.96 -1.10
N TYR A 60 1.98 -18.73 0.17
CA TYR A 60 2.02 -19.75 1.23
C TYR A 60 3.35 -20.53 1.33
N GLY A 61 4.47 -19.81 1.28
CA GLY A 61 5.82 -20.39 1.37
C GLY A 61 6.23 -21.26 0.19
N GLN A 62 5.53 -21.20 -0.94
CA GLN A 62 5.89 -21.95 -2.14
C GLN A 62 7.07 -21.27 -2.87
N ASP A 63 7.78 -22.04 -3.70
CA ASP A 63 8.82 -21.52 -4.61
C ASP A 63 9.88 -20.64 -3.93
N VAL A 64 10.23 -20.93 -2.67
CA VAL A 64 11.27 -20.20 -1.94
C VAL A 64 12.58 -20.31 -2.71
N ARG A 65 13.13 -19.17 -3.07
CA ARG A 65 14.42 -19.12 -3.76
C ARG A 65 15.53 -19.38 -2.77
N SER A 66 16.41 -20.30 -3.13
CA SER A 66 17.62 -20.60 -2.37
C SER A 66 18.85 -19.97 -3.03
N GLY A 67 19.49 -18.98 -2.40
CA GLY A 67 20.92 -18.73 -2.55
C GLY A 67 21.37 -17.52 -3.38
N THR A 68 20.78 -16.33 -3.28
CA THR A 68 21.43 -15.09 -3.80
C THR A 68 21.19 -13.79 -3.01
N ARG A 69 22.31 -13.09 -2.75
CA ARG A 69 22.65 -11.69 -2.38
C ARG A 69 21.71 -10.75 -1.58
N ALA A 70 20.44 -11.05 -1.34
CA ALA A 70 19.54 -10.21 -0.55
C ALA A 70 18.44 -11.01 0.15
N GLU A 71 18.76 -12.22 0.60
CA GLU A 71 17.95 -12.91 1.60
C GLU A 71 18.20 -12.26 2.97
N PRO A 72 17.17 -11.95 3.77
CA PRO A 72 17.36 -11.67 5.18
C PRO A 72 18.06 -12.86 5.77
N PRO A 73 19.25 -12.66 6.35
CA PRO A 73 20.05 -13.78 6.74
C PRO A 73 19.28 -14.63 7.76
N THR A 74 19.23 -15.93 7.48
CA THR A 74 18.35 -16.85 8.21
C THR A 74 18.96 -17.20 9.56
N GLY A 75 18.20 -17.01 10.63
CA GLY A 75 18.57 -17.40 11.99
C GLY A 75 18.73 -16.22 12.96
N PRO A 76 18.72 -16.50 14.27
CA PRO A 76 18.65 -15.48 15.34
C PRO A 76 19.90 -14.59 15.46
N ALA A 77 20.97 -14.89 14.74
CA ALA A 77 22.25 -14.17 14.80
C ALA A 77 22.41 -13.10 13.72
N ALA A 78 21.45 -12.99 12.81
CA ALA A 78 21.65 -12.22 11.60
C ALA A 78 20.81 -10.93 11.61
N GLY A 79 21.50 -9.80 11.49
CA GLY A 79 20.90 -8.48 11.63
C GLY A 79 19.83 -8.19 10.57
N PRO A 80 18.96 -7.19 10.81
CA PRO A 80 17.88 -6.86 9.90
C PRO A 80 18.42 -6.38 8.53
N VAL A 81 17.68 -6.71 7.47
CA VAL A 81 17.96 -6.23 6.12
C VAL A 81 17.56 -4.78 6.02
N ARG A 82 18.50 -3.93 5.63
CA ARG A 82 18.24 -2.52 5.32
C ARG A 82 17.72 -2.40 3.89
N PHE A 83 16.50 -1.91 3.74
CA PHE A 83 15.88 -1.61 2.45
C PHE A 83 15.69 -0.09 2.30
N ALA A 84 16.37 0.53 1.35
CA ALA A 84 16.34 1.97 1.15
C ALA A 84 15.13 2.42 0.33
N ARG A 85 14.54 3.56 0.72
CA ARG A 85 13.63 4.33 -0.12
C ARG A 85 14.45 5.36 -0.91
N PRO A 86 14.25 5.48 -2.25
CA PRO A 86 14.92 6.51 -3.03
C PRO A 86 14.51 7.91 -2.57
N GLU A 87 15.33 8.91 -2.87
CA GLU A 87 14.93 10.31 -2.70
C GLU A 87 13.73 10.58 -3.62
N LEU A 88 12.64 11.06 -3.02
CA LEU A 88 11.42 11.36 -3.75
C LEU A 88 11.37 12.85 -4.13
N PRO A 89 11.02 13.19 -5.38
CA PRO A 89 11.03 14.58 -5.84
C PRO A 89 9.94 15.41 -5.16
N GLY A 90 10.30 16.60 -4.68
CA GLY A 90 9.38 17.55 -4.04
C GLY A 90 9.14 17.31 -2.54
N GLY A 91 8.33 18.16 -1.93
CA GLY A 91 7.84 17.99 -0.55
C GLY A 91 6.42 18.55 -0.46
N THR A 92 5.64 18.12 0.54
CA THR A 92 4.34 18.75 0.80
C THR A 92 4.58 20.22 1.10
N ARG A 93 4.02 21.09 0.26
CA ARG A 93 4.15 22.53 0.43
C ARG A 93 3.50 22.94 1.77
N PRO A 94 4.12 23.85 2.57
CA PRO A 94 3.61 24.21 3.90
C PRO A 94 2.17 24.76 3.93
N ASP A 95 1.75 25.42 2.85
CA ASP A 95 0.38 25.87 2.61
C ASP A 95 -0.60 24.69 2.56
N ARG A 96 -0.24 23.60 1.86
CA ARG A 96 -1.07 22.40 1.75
C ARG A 96 -1.21 21.67 3.08
N GLU A 97 -0.14 21.56 3.87
CA GLU A 97 -0.22 20.93 5.20
C GLU A 97 -1.12 21.72 6.14
N THR A 98 -0.99 23.05 6.15
CA THR A 98 -1.84 23.93 6.96
C THR A 98 -3.31 23.77 6.58
N TRP A 99 -3.60 23.77 5.28
CA TRP A 99 -4.95 23.54 4.77
C TRP A 99 -5.50 22.15 5.15
N LEU A 100 -4.71 21.08 5.02
CA LEU A 100 -5.12 19.74 5.44
C LEU A 100 -5.48 19.67 6.93
N ARG A 101 -4.67 20.34 7.78
CA ARG A 101 -4.92 20.43 9.22
C ARG A 101 -6.21 21.18 9.53
N GLU A 102 -6.47 22.28 8.85
CA GLU A 102 -7.73 23.04 8.98
C GLU A 102 -8.91 22.16 8.59
N GLN A 103 -8.87 21.50 7.44
CA GLN A 103 -9.96 20.61 7.01
C GLN A 103 -10.21 19.44 7.98
N VAL A 104 -9.16 18.89 8.61
CA VAL A 104 -9.33 17.89 9.66
C VAL A 104 -10.00 18.51 10.89
N ARG A 105 -9.59 19.70 11.33
CA ARG A 105 -10.22 20.37 12.49
C ARG A 105 -11.69 20.68 12.24
N ASP A 106 -12.03 21.19 11.06
CA ASP A 106 -13.40 21.53 10.69
C ASP A 106 -14.31 20.29 10.75
N ALA A 107 -13.84 19.15 10.22
CA ALA A 107 -14.60 17.90 10.26
C ALA A 107 -14.79 17.33 11.69
N LEU A 108 -13.94 17.73 12.64
CA LEU A 108 -14.03 17.36 14.07
C LEU A 108 -14.85 18.35 14.90
N ASP A 109 -15.40 19.38 14.27
CA ASP A 109 -16.31 20.34 14.88
C ASP A 109 -17.57 20.45 14.01
N PRO A 110 -18.31 19.34 13.81
CA PRO A 110 -19.42 19.31 12.88
C PRO A 110 -20.52 20.26 13.35
N ASP A 111 -21.11 21.02 12.41
CA ASP A 111 -22.38 21.70 12.69
C ASP A 111 -23.45 20.61 12.93
N PRO A 112 -24.12 20.57 14.10
CA PRO A 112 -25.15 19.58 14.38
C PRO A 112 -26.32 19.62 13.38
N ALA A 113 -26.51 20.72 12.67
CA ALA A 113 -27.52 20.86 11.63
C ALA A 113 -27.04 20.40 10.24
N ASP A 114 -25.75 20.07 10.07
CA ASP A 114 -25.20 19.68 8.77
C ASP A 114 -25.41 18.18 8.47
N PRO A 115 -26.23 17.82 7.48
CA PRO A 115 -26.43 16.43 7.07
C PRO A 115 -25.19 15.78 6.43
N TYR A 116 -24.15 16.53 6.08
CA TYR A 116 -22.94 16.04 5.42
C TYR A 116 -21.77 15.77 6.38
N ALA A 117 -21.93 16.00 7.69
CA ALA A 117 -20.87 15.87 8.68
C ALA A 117 -20.11 14.51 8.63
N THR A 118 -20.80 13.40 8.34
CA THR A 118 -20.17 12.07 8.19
C THR A 118 -19.32 11.91 6.94
N TRP A 119 -19.74 12.54 5.84
CA TRP A 119 -18.94 12.60 4.61
C TRP A 119 -17.68 13.45 4.85
N GLU A 120 -17.80 14.55 5.59
CA GLU A 120 -16.65 15.37 5.99
C GLU A 120 -15.66 14.60 6.84
N LEU A 121 -16.14 13.75 7.75
CA LEU A 121 -15.28 12.86 8.54
C LEU A 121 -14.54 11.83 7.67
N SER A 122 -15.22 11.29 6.65
CA SER A 122 -14.59 10.38 5.67
C SER A 122 -13.52 11.10 4.84
N ARG A 123 -13.74 12.38 4.50
CA ARG A 123 -12.76 13.23 3.83
C ARG A 123 -11.58 13.57 4.76
N ALA A 124 -11.84 13.83 6.04
CA ALA A 124 -10.80 14.05 7.05
C ALA A 124 -9.90 12.82 7.24
N LEU A 125 -10.45 11.60 7.15
CA LEU A 125 -9.67 10.36 7.13
C LEU A 125 -8.64 10.36 5.97
N HIS A 126 -9.05 10.77 4.77
CA HIS A 126 -8.13 10.89 3.64
C HIS A 126 -7.11 12.03 3.82
N HIS A 127 -7.49 13.14 4.45
CA HIS A 127 -6.54 14.20 4.78
C HIS A 127 -5.49 13.73 5.79
N LEU A 128 -5.86 12.89 6.77
CA LEU A 128 -4.92 12.29 7.72
C LEU A 128 -3.95 11.32 7.03
N GLU A 129 -4.41 10.53 6.05
CA GLU A 129 -3.52 9.74 5.18
C GLU A 129 -2.48 10.62 4.47
N LEU A 130 -2.89 11.77 3.93
CA LEU A 130 -1.98 12.71 3.27
C LEU A 130 -0.99 13.39 4.24
N LEU A 131 -1.41 13.65 5.48
CA LEU A 131 -0.53 14.18 6.53
C LEU A 131 0.52 13.14 6.94
N VAL A 132 0.10 11.90 7.18
CA VAL A 132 0.97 10.78 7.56
C VAL A 132 2.00 10.50 6.46
N THR A 133 1.56 10.38 5.20
CA THR A 133 2.47 10.19 4.06
C THR A 133 3.37 11.39 3.86
N GLY A 134 2.87 12.63 4.00
CA GLY A 134 3.68 13.85 3.94
C GLY A 134 4.77 13.92 5.01
N GLN A 135 4.46 13.55 6.25
CA GLN A 135 5.43 13.46 7.35
C GLN A 135 6.51 12.42 7.08
N ALA A 136 6.11 11.21 6.69
CA ALA A 136 7.03 10.13 6.35
C ALA A 136 7.95 10.48 5.18
N ARG A 137 7.55 11.42 4.31
CA ARG A 137 8.37 11.87 3.18
C ARG A 137 9.51 12.76 3.62
N ARG A 138 9.28 13.59 4.65
CA ARG A 138 10.27 14.53 5.19
C ARG A 138 11.31 13.86 6.08
N ALA A 139 10.91 12.81 6.82
CA ALA A 139 11.79 12.09 7.73
C ALA A 139 11.47 10.60 7.77
N ALA A 140 12.50 9.76 7.87
CA ALA A 140 12.34 8.32 8.03
C ALA A 140 11.68 7.94 9.39
N ASP A 141 11.82 8.80 10.39
CA ASP A 141 11.12 8.69 11.68
C ASP A 141 10.56 10.08 12.07
N PRO A 142 9.36 10.44 11.58
CA PRO A 142 8.82 11.79 11.73
C PRO A 142 8.28 12.11 13.15
N GLY A 143 8.42 11.20 14.11
CA GLY A 143 8.13 11.47 15.51
C GLY A 143 6.68 11.18 15.93
N GLU A 144 6.30 11.76 17.06
CA GLU A 144 5.02 11.51 17.77
C GLU A 144 3.80 12.01 16.99
N ALA A 145 3.93 13.15 16.30
CA ALA A 145 2.85 13.72 15.49
C ALA A 145 2.29 12.77 14.43
N MET A 146 3.13 11.88 13.86
CA MET A 146 2.66 10.87 12.91
C MET A 146 1.88 9.76 13.59
N ALA A 147 2.27 9.35 14.80
CA ALA A 147 1.52 8.38 15.59
C ALA A 147 0.16 8.94 16.02
N ASP A 148 0.11 10.23 16.38
CA ASP A 148 -1.13 10.94 16.71
C ASP A 148 -2.09 11.01 15.52
N ASP A 149 -1.57 11.31 14.33
CA ASP A 149 -2.38 11.36 13.10
C ASP A 149 -2.94 9.99 12.72
N VAL A 150 -2.13 8.93 12.86
CA VAL A 150 -2.59 7.55 12.66
C VAL A 150 -3.67 7.18 13.69
N LEU A 151 -3.48 7.54 14.95
CA LEU A 151 -4.45 7.27 16.02
C LEU A 151 -5.77 8.02 15.78
N LEU A 152 -5.69 9.29 15.43
CA LEU A 152 -6.87 10.08 15.08
C LEU A 152 -7.58 9.49 13.87
N GLY A 153 -6.84 9.13 12.81
CA GLY A 153 -7.41 8.52 11.62
C GLY A 153 -8.05 7.16 11.89
N SER A 154 -7.44 6.33 12.72
CA SER A 154 -8.02 5.07 13.22
C SER A 154 -9.39 5.30 13.87
N ARG A 155 -9.50 6.31 14.75
CA ARG A 155 -10.76 6.65 15.41
C ARG A 155 -11.79 7.24 14.46
N CYS A 156 -11.38 8.15 13.56
CA CYS A 156 -12.26 8.70 12.53
C CYS A 156 -12.85 7.58 11.67
N GLY A 157 -12.01 6.65 11.20
CA GLY A 157 -12.44 5.49 10.44
C GLY A 157 -13.44 4.62 11.22
N ALA A 158 -13.15 4.31 12.48
CA ALA A 158 -14.08 3.58 13.33
C ALA A 158 -15.43 4.29 13.48
N THR A 159 -15.43 5.61 13.68
CA THR A 159 -16.65 6.42 13.80
C THR A 159 -17.44 6.46 12.50
N VAL A 160 -16.78 6.61 11.34
CA VAL A 160 -17.42 6.53 10.02
C VAL A 160 -18.22 5.23 9.87
N PHE A 161 -17.63 4.09 10.22
CA PHE A 161 -18.30 2.80 10.09
C PHE A 161 -19.30 2.51 11.19
N ARG A 162 -19.13 3.06 12.41
CA ARG A 162 -20.22 3.04 13.41
C ARG A 162 -21.44 3.81 12.92
N ALA A 163 -21.24 4.99 12.32
CA ALA A 163 -22.33 5.77 11.72
C ALA A 163 -22.97 5.05 10.52
N ALA A 164 -22.19 4.32 9.72
CA ALA A 164 -22.71 3.52 8.62
C ALA A 164 -23.53 2.29 9.08
N LEU A 165 -23.21 1.73 10.25
CA LEU A 165 -23.91 0.58 10.84
C LEU A 165 -25.10 0.98 11.74
N ALA A 166 -25.18 2.24 12.15
CA ALA A 166 -26.23 2.74 13.03
C ALA A 166 -27.58 2.85 12.30
N GLU A 167 -28.67 2.78 13.06
CA GLU A 167 -30.02 2.91 12.50
C GLU A 167 -30.22 4.30 11.88
N PRO A 168 -30.73 4.41 10.64
CA PRO A 168 -30.97 5.71 10.01
C PRO A 168 -31.83 6.63 10.88
N GLY A 169 -31.39 7.87 11.07
CA GLY A 169 -32.06 8.85 11.95
C GLY A 169 -31.58 8.84 13.40
N THR A 170 -30.61 8.01 13.75
CA THR A 170 -29.88 8.05 15.04
C THR A 170 -28.57 8.81 14.92
N GLU A 171 -27.91 9.04 16.06
CA GLU A 171 -26.58 9.64 16.14
C GLU A 171 -25.58 8.68 16.79
N VAL A 172 -24.33 8.78 16.36
CA VAL A 172 -23.19 8.08 16.95
C VAL A 172 -22.29 9.08 17.64
N GLU A 173 -22.03 8.83 18.92
CA GLU A 173 -21.09 9.61 19.72
C GLU A 173 -19.66 9.02 19.62
N ALA A 174 -18.65 9.88 19.55
CA ALA A 174 -17.25 9.47 19.50
C ALA A 174 -16.33 10.49 20.19
N GLU A 175 -15.22 9.99 20.75
CA GLU A 175 -14.14 10.82 21.31
C GLU A 175 -13.03 11.03 20.27
N LEU A 176 -13.06 12.18 19.59
CA LEU A 176 -12.11 12.55 18.54
C LEU A 176 -11.33 13.81 18.95
N GLY A 177 -10.00 13.77 18.84
CA GLY A 177 -9.15 14.93 19.15
C GLY A 177 -9.30 15.49 20.58
N GLY A 178 -9.69 14.66 21.54
CA GLY A 178 -9.95 15.06 22.94
C GLY A 178 -11.32 15.73 23.15
N ARG A 179 -12.26 15.55 22.23
CA ARG A 179 -13.62 16.08 22.30
C ARG A 179 -14.64 14.98 22.01
N THR A 180 -15.76 15.05 22.71
CA THR A 180 -16.97 14.31 22.39
C THR A 180 -17.67 14.96 21.19
N VAL A 181 -17.85 14.22 20.11
CA VAL A 181 -18.52 14.66 18.88
C VAL A 181 -19.65 13.71 18.52
N ARG A 182 -20.68 14.21 17.82
CA ARG A 182 -21.84 13.42 17.37
C ARG A 182 -21.97 13.50 15.86
N TYR A 183 -22.22 12.35 15.24
CA TYR A 183 -22.44 12.24 13.81
C TYR A 183 -23.74 11.49 13.53
N ALA A 184 -24.54 11.97 12.58
CA ALA A 184 -25.75 11.28 12.15
C ALA A 184 -25.43 9.94 11.48
N ALA A 185 -26.30 8.94 11.68
CA ALA A 185 -26.24 7.68 10.95
C ALA A 185 -26.45 7.90 9.44
N TRP A 186 -25.81 7.07 8.61
CA TRP A 186 -25.92 7.22 7.15
C TRP A 186 -27.31 6.84 6.65
N LYS A 187 -27.70 7.43 5.53
CA LYS A 187 -28.82 6.94 4.73
C LYS A 187 -28.34 5.73 3.92
N ALA A 188 -29.25 4.78 3.68
CA ALA A 188 -28.91 3.46 3.14
C ALA A 188 -28.07 3.46 1.86
N ASP A 189 -28.23 4.46 0.98
CA ASP A 189 -27.53 4.54 -0.31
C ASP A 189 -26.24 5.36 -0.29
N ASP A 190 -25.94 6.06 0.81
CA ASP A 190 -24.86 7.04 0.80
C ASP A 190 -23.54 6.47 1.31
N GLY A 191 -23.49 5.28 1.94
CA GLY A 191 -22.38 4.70 2.73
C GLY A 191 -20.92 4.91 2.29
N PRO A 192 -19.94 4.77 3.22
CA PRO A 192 -18.52 4.91 2.90
C PRO A 192 -18.07 3.87 1.87
N ASP A 193 -17.14 4.26 0.99
CA ASP A 193 -16.68 3.40 -0.10
C ASP A 193 -15.62 2.38 0.34
N ALA A 194 -15.31 1.43 -0.55
CA ALA A 194 -14.33 0.38 -0.29
C ALA A 194 -12.90 0.89 -0.07
N ARG A 195 -12.55 2.09 -0.61
CA ARG A 195 -11.26 2.74 -0.35
C ARG A 195 -11.21 3.24 1.10
N THR A 196 -12.28 3.88 1.56
CA THR A 196 -12.44 4.38 2.93
C THR A 196 -12.38 3.23 3.92
N TRP A 197 -13.04 2.10 3.62
CA TRP A 197 -12.94 0.89 4.42
C TRP A 197 -11.50 0.40 4.57
N GLN A 198 -10.78 0.24 3.46
CA GLN A 198 -9.40 -0.26 3.48
C GLN A 198 -8.46 0.70 4.22
N LEU A 199 -8.60 2.01 4.00
CA LEU A 199 -7.82 3.01 4.72
C LEU A 199 -8.07 2.93 6.24
N ALA A 200 -9.34 2.86 6.65
CA ALA A 200 -9.70 2.73 8.07
C ALA A 200 -9.14 1.45 8.69
N VAL A 201 -9.20 0.31 7.98
CA VAL A 201 -8.62 -0.97 8.43
C VAL A 201 -7.12 -0.84 8.59
N ASN A 202 -6.42 -0.26 7.60
CA ASN A 202 -4.98 -0.08 7.67
C ASN A 202 -4.58 0.79 8.88
N LEU A 203 -5.26 1.92 9.11
CA LEU A 203 -4.97 2.78 10.26
C LEU A 203 -5.28 2.09 11.59
N ALA A 204 -6.36 1.30 11.68
CA ALA A 204 -6.66 0.49 12.87
C ALA A 204 -5.63 -0.62 13.12
N LEU A 205 -5.09 -1.23 12.04
CA LEU A 205 -4.01 -2.21 12.14
C LEU A 205 -2.66 -1.56 12.51
N ILE A 206 -2.41 -0.31 12.13
CA ILE A 206 -1.20 0.41 12.51
C ILE A 206 -1.32 0.92 13.95
N SER A 207 -2.44 1.55 14.31
CA SER A 207 -2.70 2.06 15.67
C SER A 207 -2.80 0.93 16.71
N GLY A 208 -3.27 -0.20 16.24
CA GLY A 208 -3.40 -1.43 16.98
C GLY A 208 -4.53 -1.49 17.99
N ARG A 209 -5.58 -0.70 17.77
CA ARG A 209 -6.73 -0.60 18.66
C ARG A 209 -7.86 -1.55 18.22
N PRO A 210 -8.18 -2.60 19.00
CA PRO A 210 -9.25 -3.53 18.64
C PRO A 210 -10.63 -2.86 18.60
N ASP A 211 -10.88 -1.88 19.47
CA ASP A 211 -12.14 -1.13 19.53
C ASP A 211 -12.40 -0.31 18.25
N ASP A 212 -11.33 0.13 17.59
CA ASP A 212 -11.41 0.87 16.34
C ASP A 212 -11.59 -0.08 15.14
N LEU A 213 -11.04 -1.31 15.25
CA LEU A 213 -11.16 -2.34 14.22
C LEU A 213 -12.56 -3.00 14.19
N ALA A 214 -13.19 -3.19 15.35
CA ALA A 214 -14.47 -3.87 15.49
C ALA A 214 -15.59 -3.39 14.53
N PRO A 215 -15.92 -2.08 14.43
CA PRO A 215 -16.96 -1.63 13.50
C PRO A 215 -16.59 -1.86 12.03
N LEU A 216 -15.30 -1.86 11.69
CA LEU A 216 -14.83 -2.12 10.32
C LEU A 216 -15.06 -3.57 9.91
N LEU A 217 -14.86 -4.50 10.85
CA LEU A 217 -15.13 -5.93 10.63
C LEU A 217 -16.62 -6.23 10.59
N ALA A 218 -17.43 -5.56 11.42
CA ALA A 218 -18.87 -5.70 11.39
C ALA A 218 -19.49 -5.23 10.07
N ALA A 219 -18.97 -4.13 9.50
CA ALA A 219 -19.42 -3.63 8.20
C ALA A 219 -18.93 -4.48 7.03
N GLY A 220 -17.68 -4.95 7.08
CA GLY A 220 -17.01 -5.59 5.95
C GLY A 220 -16.74 -4.61 4.80
N PRO A 221 -15.98 -5.03 3.77
CA PRO A 221 -15.70 -4.19 2.62
C PRO A 221 -16.97 -3.98 1.78
N PRO A 222 -17.37 -2.72 1.51
CA PRO A 222 -18.48 -2.41 0.60
C PRO A 222 -18.31 -3.04 -0.78
N GLU A 223 -19.41 -3.35 -1.45
CA GLU A 223 -19.38 -3.86 -2.83
C GLU A 223 -18.84 -2.80 -3.80
N GLU A 224 -17.97 -3.23 -4.72
CA GLU A 224 -17.39 -2.35 -5.73
C GLU A 224 -18.14 -2.42 -7.05
N ARG A 225 -18.36 -1.24 -7.65
CA ARG A 225 -19.06 -1.07 -8.94
C ARG A 225 -18.38 -1.78 -10.11
N TYR A 226 -17.08 -2.05 -10.02
CA TYR A 226 -16.26 -2.64 -11.09
C TYR A 226 -16.08 -4.16 -10.97
N GLY A 227 -16.79 -4.81 -10.03
CA GLY A 227 -16.78 -6.27 -9.88
C GLY A 227 -15.49 -6.83 -9.27
N ASP A 228 -15.21 -8.11 -9.53
CA ASP A 228 -14.11 -8.85 -8.91
C ASP A 228 -12.73 -8.47 -9.48
N THR A 229 -12.06 -7.52 -8.84
CA THR A 229 -10.65 -7.16 -9.11
C THR A 229 -9.69 -7.86 -8.13
N PRO A 230 -8.36 -7.89 -8.40
CA PRO A 230 -7.40 -8.34 -7.38
C PRO A 230 -7.48 -7.53 -6.08
N LEU A 231 -7.83 -6.23 -6.15
CA LEU A 231 -7.98 -5.37 -4.98
C LEU A 231 -9.23 -5.73 -4.17
N THR A 232 -10.36 -5.97 -4.84
CA THR A 232 -11.59 -6.44 -4.19
C THR A 232 -11.39 -7.81 -3.54
N GLY A 233 -10.63 -8.70 -4.19
CA GLY A 233 -10.22 -9.99 -3.63
C GLY A 233 -9.29 -9.85 -2.42
N TYR A 234 -8.33 -8.92 -2.46
CA TYR A 234 -7.48 -8.59 -1.32
C TYR A 234 -8.30 -8.09 -0.11
N ARG A 235 -9.26 -7.17 -0.33
CA ARG A 235 -10.15 -6.65 0.72
C ARG A 235 -10.97 -7.76 1.38
N ARG A 236 -11.55 -8.65 0.58
CA ARG A 236 -12.30 -9.82 1.09
C ARG A 236 -11.41 -10.78 1.87
N ALA A 237 -10.21 -11.08 1.38
CA ALA A 237 -9.26 -11.93 2.08
C ALA A 237 -8.79 -11.31 3.40
N LEU A 238 -8.50 -10.01 3.41
CA LEU A 238 -8.11 -9.27 4.61
C LEU A 238 -9.25 -9.26 5.64
N HIS A 239 -10.49 -8.98 5.21
CA HIS A 239 -11.65 -9.02 6.09
C HIS A 239 -11.88 -10.41 6.71
N ALA A 240 -11.81 -11.48 5.90
CA ALA A 240 -11.91 -12.85 6.39
C ALA A 240 -10.80 -13.19 7.39
N GLN A 241 -9.54 -12.83 7.07
CA GLN A 241 -8.37 -13.05 7.93
C GLN A 241 -8.51 -12.37 9.29
N LEU A 242 -9.09 -11.17 9.34
CA LEU A 242 -9.28 -10.40 10.57
C LEU A 242 -10.56 -10.81 11.34
N SER A 243 -11.53 -11.41 10.66
CA SER A 243 -12.80 -11.89 11.23
C SER A 243 -12.78 -13.37 11.65
N ASP A 244 -11.59 -13.98 11.67
CA ASP A 244 -11.39 -15.41 11.96
C ASP A 244 -12.17 -16.36 11.02
N ALA A 245 -12.43 -15.92 9.79
CA ALA A 245 -12.98 -16.73 8.72
C ALA A 245 -11.86 -17.20 7.76
N ASP A 246 -12.11 -18.22 6.93
CA ASP A 246 -11.10 -18.71 5.98
C ASP A 246 -10.83 -17.68 4.87
N PRO A 247 -9.62 -17.06 4.81
CA PRO A 247 -9.30 -16.07 3.78
C PRO A 247 -8.85 -16.70 2.46
N ARG A 248 -8.50 -18.01 2.45
CA ARG A 248 -7.86 -18.68 1.31
C ARG A 248 -8.69 -18.61 0.02
N PRO A 249 -10.02 -18.81 0.03
CA PRO A 249 -10.80 -18.75 -1.21
C PRO A 249 -10.71 -17.39 -1.90
N ALA A 250 -10.83 -16.30 -1.13
CA ALA A 250 -10.70 -14.94 -1.66
C ALA A 250 -9.26 -14.64 -2.10
N LEU A 251 -8.27 -15.08 -1.31
CA LEU A 251 -6.87 -14.84 -1.56
C LEU A 251 -6.37 -15.56 -2.82
N ASP A 252 -6.70 -16.84 -2.98
CA ASP A 252 -6.33 -17.64 -4.14
C ASP A 252 -6.96 -17.09 -5.43
N ALA A 253 -8.21 -16.64 -5.34
CA ALA A 253 -8.90 -16.03 -6.46
C ALA A 253 -8.29 -14.66 -6.83
N ALA A 254 -7.82 -13.89 -5.86
CA ALA A 254 -7.12 -12.63 -6.09
C ALA A 254 -5.73 -12.86 -6.68
N LEU A 255 -4.97 -13.84 -6.17
CA LEU A 255 -3.65 -14.24 -6.68
C LEU A 255 -3.72 -14.68 -8.15
N ARG A 256 -4.68 -15.55 -8.50
CA ARG A 256 -4.88 -15.97 -9.90
C ARG A 256 -5.19 -14.80 -10.83
N ARG A 257 -6.05 -13.86 -10.40
CA ARG A 257 -6.38 -12.66 -11.19
C ARG A 257 -5.17 -11.75 -11.34
N CYS A 258 -4.41 -11.56 -10.26
CA CYS A 258 -3.21 -10.74 -10.25
C CYS A 258 -2.16 -11.30 -11.23
N ALA A 259 -1.93 -12.62 -11.22
CA ALA A 259 -1.00 -13.29 -12.13
C ALA A 259 -1.39 -13.16 -13.62
N ALA A 260 -2.67 -12.95 -13.92
CA ALA A 260 -3.16 -12.74 -15.29
C ALA A 260 -2.89 -11.32 -15.82
N ILE A 261 -2.55 -10.35 -14.96
CA ILE A 261 -2.31 -8.96 -15.36
C ILE A 261 -0.86 -8.80 -15.85
N ARG A 262 -0.69 -8.43 -17.12
CA ARG A 262 0.63 -8.28 -17.78
C ARG A 262 1.17 -6.84 -17.80
N SER A 263 0.62 -5.94 -16.99
CA SER A 263 0.92 -4.50 -17.05
C SER A 263 1.83 -4.06 -15.91
N SER A 264 2.95 -3.41 -16.25
CA SER A 264 3.83 -2.71 -15.29
C SER A 264 3.22 -1.42 -14.73
N ALA A 265 2.08 -0.97 -15.26
CA ALA A 265 1.33 0.16 -14.71
C ALA A 265 0.40 -0.23 -13.56
N PHE A 266 0.20 -1.52 -13.32
CA PHE A 266 -0.59 -2.01 -12.20
C PHE A 266 0.31 -2.20 -10.98
N LEU A 267 -0.03 -1.59 -9.84
CA LEU A 267 0.55 -1.92 -8.54
C LEU A 267 -0.32 -3.02 -7.91
N PRO A 268 0.17 -4.27 -7.82
CA PRO A 268 -0.61 -5.31 -7.17
C PRO A 268 -0.77 -5.01 -5.67
N PRO A 269 -1.94 -5.30 -5.06
CA PRO A 269 -2.04 -5.35 -3.61
C PRO A 269 -1.07 -6.41 -3.06
N PRO A 270 -0.64 -6.33 -1.78
CA PRO A 270 0.38 -7.21 -1.20
C PRO A 270 -0.17 -8.61 -0.89
N LEU A 271 -0.70 -9.31 -1.90
CA LEU A 271 -1.38 -10.60 -1.81
C LEU A 271 -0.44 -11.71 -1.30
N VAL A 272 0.80 -11.75 -1.80
CA VAL A 272 1.78 -12.73 -1.34
C VAL A 272 2.13 -12.50 0.13
N LEU A 273 2.32 -11.24 0.55
CA LEU A 273 2.56 -10.89 1.95
C LEU A 273 1.41 -11.33 2.86
N LEU A 274 0.16 -11.05 2.46
CA LEU A 274 -1.02 -11.52 3.18
C LEU A 274 -1.09 -13.06 3.22
N SER A 275 -0.70 -13.75 2.15
CA SER A 275 -0.70 -15.23 2.13
C SER A 275 0.30 -15.84 3.10
N GLN A 276 1.46 -15.20 3.33
CA GLN A 276 2.42 -15.67 4.35
C GLN A 276 1.88 -15.44 5.75
N PHE A 277 1.20 -14.31 5.96
CA PHE A 277 0.51 -14.04 7.22
C PHE A 277 -0.56 -15.12 7.51
N THR A 278 -1.39 -15.45 6.52
CA THR A 278 -2.38 -16.54 6.59
C THR A 278 -1.73 -17.90 6.79
N GLY A 279 -0.61 -18.17 6.12
CA GLY A 279 0.14 -19.42 6.22
C GLY A 279 0.82 -19.63 7.58
N GLY A 280 1.03 -18.55 8.33
CA GLY A 280 1.69 -18.62 9.64
C GLY A 280 3.21 -18.74 9.58
N ASP A 281 3.81 -18.45 8.43
CA ASP A 281 5.25 -18.57 8.20
C ASP A 281 5.95 -17.21 8.31
N GLU A 282 6.59 -16.97 9.46
CA GLU A 282 7.32 -15.73 9.76
C GLU A 282 8.52 -15.50 8.82
N GLU A 283 9.21 -16.57 8.41
CA GLU A 283 10.38 -16.45 7.55
C GLU A 283 9.95 -16.04 6.14
N SER A 284 8.99 -16.77 5.58
CA SER A 284 8.38 -16.43 4.29
C SER A 284 7.72 -15.05 4.33
N PHE A 285 7.12 -14.64 5.45
CA PHE A 285 6.58 -13.28 5.60
C PHE A 285 7.65 -12.20 5.43
N ASN A 286 8.83 -12.37 6.03
CA ASN A 286 9.92 -11.41 5.89
C ASN A 286 10.49 -11.36 4.46
N LEU A 287 10.53 -12.50 3.75
CA LEU A 287 10.88 -12.54 2.32
C LEU A 287 9.84 -11.79 1.47
N ALA A 288 8.56 -12.09 1.68
CA ALA A 288 7.46 -11.43 0.97
C ALA A 288 7.37 -9.93 1.31
N LEU A 289 7.80 -9.52 2.51
CA LEU A 289 7.84 -8.12 2.91
C LEU A 289 8.88 -7.35 2.08
N LEU A 290 10.07 -7.92 1.87
CA LEU A 290 11.06 -7.33 0.97
C LEU A 290 10.54 -7.24 -0.47
N ASP A 291 9.93 -8.31 -0.98
CA ASP A 291 9.34 -8.32 -2.33
C ASP A 291 8.25 -7.25 -2.48
N ALA A 292 7.41 -7.06 -1.46
CA ALA A 292 6.34 -6.06 -1.47
C ALA A 292 6.91 -4.62 -1.45
N LEU A 293 7.94 -4.36 -0.65
CA LEU A 293 8.63 -3.06 -0.62
C LEU A 293 9.36 -2.77 -1.92
N GLU A 294 9.99 -3.78 -2.54
CA GLU A 294 10.61 -3.66 -3.86
C GLU A 294 9.58 -3.37 -4.95
N THR A 295 8.47 -4.12 -4.96
CA THR A 295 7.37 -3.90 -5.90
C THR A 295 6.82 -2.48 -5.79
N HIS A 296 6.64 -2.00 -4.56
CA HIS A 296 6.19 -0.63 -4.29
C HIS A 296 7.20 0.41 -4.80
N ARG A 297 8.48 0.29 -4.42
CA ARG A 297 9.55 1.18 -4.88
C ARG A 297 9.61 1.25 -6.41
N ASP A 298 9.62 0.09 -7.05
CA ASP A 298 9.75 -0.03 -8.50
C ASP A 298 8.53 0.52 -9.25
N HIS A 299 7.34 0.42 -8.67
CA HIS A 299 6.14 1.01 -9.26
C HIS A 299 6.22 2.54 -9.27
N PHE A 300 6.66 3.13 -8.17
CA PHE A 300 6.73 4.58 -7.98
C PHE A 300 8.01 5.21 -8.56
N SER A 301 9.01 4.42 -8.95
CA SER A 301 10.19 4.93 -9.67
C SER A 301 9.93 5.27 -11.15
N VAL A 302 8.71 5.08 -11.65
CA VAL A 302 8.36 5.27 -13.06
C VAL A 302 7.68 6.62 -13.28
N GLY A 303 8.35 7.50 -14.04
CA GLY A 303 7.81 8.81 -14.44
C GLY A 303 7.38 9.66 -13.24
N ASP A 304 6.25 10.35 -13.39
CA ASP A 304 5.76 11.30 -12.37
C ASP A 304 5.10 10.60 -11.16
N ARG A 305 5.06 9.26 -11.14
CA ARG A 305 4.49 8.51 -10.00
C ARG A 305 5.24 8.80 -8.71
N ALA A 306 6.53 9.11 -8.78
CA ALA A 306 7.34 9.45 -7.62
C ALA A 306 6.82 10.68 -6.87
N GLU A 307 6.03 11.55 -7.52
CA GLU A 307 5.36 12.72 -6.91
C GLU A 307 4.09 12.36 -6.14
N SER A 308 3.56 11.15 -6.32
CA SER A 308 2.40 10.67 -5.58
C SER A 308 2.70 10.60 -4.07
N PRO A 309 1.77 11.02 -3.19
CA PRO A 309 1.88 10.79 -1.75
C PRO A 309 2.15 9.31 -1.42
N ASP A 310 1.52 8.41 -2.17
CA ASP A 310 1.62 6.95 -2.01
C ASP A 310 3.04 6.42 -2.29
N ALA A 311 3.89 7.17 -3.01
CA ALA A 311 5.29 6.78 -3.22
C ALA A 311 6.11 6.74 -1.93
N THR A 312 5.60 7.36 -0.86
CA THR A 312 6.30 7.50 0.41
C THR A 312 6.23 6.25 1.26
N LEU A 313 5.06 5.62 1.34
CA LEU A 313 4.81 4.38 2.08
C LEU A 313 3.57 3.69 1.54
N SER A 314 3.56 2.36 1.60
CA SER A 314 2.35 1.56 1.42
C SER A 314 1.70 1.33 2.77
N LEU A 315 0.50 1.89 2.98
CA LEU A 315 -0.28 1.65 4.19
C LEU A 315 -0.66 0.18 4.35
N ASP A 316 -0.93 -0.54 3.26
CA ASP A 316 -1.22 -1.98 3.31
C ASP A 316 -0.03 -2.79 3.82
N VAL A 317 1.17 -2.55 3.27
CA VAL A 317 2.39 -3.26 3.70
C VAL A 317 2.75 -2.91 5.14
N LEU A 318 2.66 -1.64 5.51
CA LEU A 318 2.91 -1.18 6.88
C LEU A 318 1.91 -1.78 7.87
N ALA A 319 0.61 -1.79 7.53
CA ALA A 319 -0.44 -2.37 8.35
C ALA A 319 -0.22 -3.87 8.61
N LEU A 320 0.12 -4.64 7.57
CA LEU A 320 0.45 -6.06 7.70
C LEU A 320 1.71 -6.29 8.55
N ALA A 321 2.75 -5.47 8.39
CA ALA A 321 3.96 -5.55 9.22
C ALA A 321 3.66 -5.22 10.70
N CYS A 322 2.89 -4.16 10.99
CA CYS A 322 2.45 -3.82 12.34
C CYS A 322 1.57 -4.93 12.95
N HIS A 323 0.71 -5.57 12.15
CA HIS A 323 -0.11 -6.67 12.60
C HIS A 323 0.70 -7.94 12.90
N ALA A 324 1.67 -8.29 12.05
CA ALA A 324 2.64 -9.36 12.30
C ALA A 324 3.45 -9.13 13.58
N ARG A 325 3.94 -7.91 13.82
CA ARG A 325 4.59 -7.55 15.10
C ARG A 325 3.71 -7.84 16.30
N ARG A 326 2.42 -7.48 16.24
CA ARG A 326 1.46 -7.71 17.34
C ARG A 326 1.08 -9.18 17.51
N ARG A 327 1.22 -10.00 16.47
CA ARG A 327 1.16 -11.47 16.55
C ARG A 327 2.40 -12.08 17.22
N GLY A 328 3.45 -11.29 17.44
CA GLY A 328 4.70 -11.74 18.07
C GLY A 328 5.84 -12.02 17.08
N TRP A 329 5.63 -11.75 15.79
CA TRP A 329 6.66 -11.99 14.76
C TRP A 329 7.76 -10.94 14.80
N GLU A 330 8.98 -11.37 14.47
CA GLU A 330 10.08 -10.46 14.24
C GLU A 330 10.01 -9.88 12.82
N ILE A 331 10.04 -8.54 12.72
CA ILE A 331 10.18 -7.87 11.43
C ILE A 331 11.67 -7.59 11.23
N ARG A 332 12.28 -8.34 10.31
CA ARG A 332 13.72 -8.34 10.01
C ARG A 332 14.07 -7.40 8.85
N VAL A 333 13.20 -6.44 8.55
CA VAL A 333 13.40 -5.43 7.50
C VAL A 333 13.37 -4.04 8.12
N GLU A 334 14.48 -3.32 7.99
CA GLU A 334 14.59 -1.90 8.33
C GLU A 334 14.42 -1.05 7.07
N SER A 335 13.42 -0.18 7.04
CA SER A 335 13.12 0.62 5.85
C SER A 335 12.45 1.95 6.19
N PRO A 336 12.73 3.06 5.47
CA PRO A 336 11.95 4.29 5.57
C PRO A 336 10.47 4.11 5.19
N TYR A 337 10.12 3.05 4.45
CA TYR A 337 8.74 2.64 4.18
C TYR A 337 8.04 2.03 5.41
N LEU A 338 8.81 1.63 6.43
CA LEU A 338 8.34 1.05 7.69
C LEU A 338 8.80 1.91 8.88
N PRO A 339 8.21 3.11 9.08
CA PRO A 339 8.65 4.05 10.11
C PRO A 339 8.76 3.37 11.50
N PRO A 340 9.94 3.38 12.15
CA PRO A 340 10.18 2.59 13.35
C PRO A 340 9.21 2.87 14.51
N ARG A 341 8.71 4.09 14.62
CA ARG A 341 7.72 4.46 15.65
C ARG A 341 6.36 3.83 15.45
N LEU A 342 5.90 3.70 14.21
CA LEU A 342 4.65 2.99 13.92
C LEU A 342 4.82 1.47 13.99
N LEU A 343 6.04 1.00 13.73
CA LEU A 343 6.39 -0.42 13.85
C LEU A 343 6.61 -0.86 15.33
N ARG A 344 6.64 0.08 16.29
CA ARG A 344 6.72 -0.14 17.76
C ARG A 344 5.39 0.24 18.43
N PRO A 345 4.98 -0.37 19.59
CA PRO A 345 5.39 -1.60 20.25
C PRO A 345 4.22 -2.63 20.36
N ALA A 346 4.42 -3.74 21.07
CA ALA A 346 3.44 -4.80 21.36
C ALA A 346 2.17 -4.36 22.13
N ARG A 347 1.95 -3.05 22.31
CA ARG A 347 0.77 -2.45 22.95
C ARG A 347 0.12 -1.45 21.98
N PRO A 348 -1.21 -1.29 22.02
CA PRO A 348 -1.91 -0.29 21.21
C PRO A 348 -1.33 1.12 21.41
N LEU A 349 -1.32 1.96 20.36
CA LEU A 349 -1.02 3.38 20.49
C LEU A 349 -1.99 4.01 21.48
N GLN A 350 -1.44 4.74 22.46
CA GLN A 350 -2.21 5.46 23.47
C GLN A 350 -2.18 6.95 23.14
N SER A 351 -3.28 7.66 23.45
CA SER A 351 -3.22 9.12 23.54
C SER A 351 -2.35 9.50 24.73
N PRO A 352 -1.60 10.61 24.67
CA PRO A 352 -0.90 11.16 25.83
C PRO A 352 -1.85 11.48 27.00
#